data_AF-A0AAN8FQN4-F1
#
_entry.id   AF-A0AAN8FQN4-F1
#
_cell.length_a   1.000
_cell.length_b   1.000
_cell.length_c   1.000
_cell.angle_alpha   90.00
_cell.angle_beta   90.00
_cell.angle_gamma   90.00
#
_symmetry.space_group_name_H-M   'P 1'
#
loop_
_entity.id
_entity.type
_entity.pdbx_description
1 polymer ?
#
loop_
_entity_poly.entity_id
_entity_poly.type
_entity_poly.pdbx_seq_one_letter_code
_entity_poly.pdbx_strand_id
1 'polypeptide(L)'
;MAQYEPLLDDELLQTELLKTLDHKSDLIRLKFDEFASAITARIEQFEATVVKLSSIHHLLEELRSFKPALEKLAERTTPRSACIFCTMEENEDSHPSGRCPRFPNTYARTFQVSKSAFGQLL
;
A
#
# COMPACT_ATOMS: atom_id res chain seq x y z
N MET A 1 -83.70 -11.57 32.55
CA MET A 1 -83.38 -12.03 31.18
C MET A 1 -82.18 -11.22 30.74
N ALA A 2 -80.98 -11.81 30.75
CA ALA A 2 -79.78 -11.12 30.30
C ALA A 2 -79.82 -11.08 28.76
N GLN A 3 -79.96 -9.88 28.22
CA GLN A 3 -79.95 -9.63 26.78
C GLN A 3 -78.49 -9.79 26.33
N TYR A 4 -78.21 -10.86 25.59
CA TYR A 4 -76.88 -11.14 25.08
C TYR A 4 -76.57 -10.09 24.00
N GLU A 5 -75.63 -9.20 24.29
CA GLU A 5 -75.08 -8.24 23.34
C GLU A 5 -74.31 -9.05 22.27
N PRO A 6 -74.55 -8.85 20.96
CA PRO A 6 -73.88 -9.65 19.95
C PRO A 6 -72.37 -9.40 20.07
N LEU A 7 -71.59 -10.47 20.23
CA LEU A 7 -70.15 -10.41 19.99
C LEU A 7 -69.93 -9.78 18.62
N LEU A 8 -68.93 -8.89 18.52
CA LEU A 8 -68.58 -8.11 17.33
C LEU A 8 -68.89 -8.85 16.02
N ASP A 9 -69.52 -8.13 15.09
CA ASP A 9 -69.82 -8.57 13.74
C ASP A 9 -68.59 -9.23 13.09
N ASP A 10 -68.65 -10.53 12.81
CA ASP A 10 -67.52 -11.34 12.33
C ASP A 10 -66.94 -10.79 11.01
N GLU A 11 -67.79 -10.19 10.16
CA GLU A 11 -67.36 -9.54 8.92
C GLU A 11 -66.53 -8.28 9.20
N LEU A 12 -66.90 -7.52 10.23
CA LEU A 12 -66.14 -6.34 10.67
C LEU A 12 -64.77 -6.76 11.24
N LEU A 13 -64.71 -7.85 12.01
CA LEU A 13 -63.46 -8.37 12.54
C LEU A 13 -62.52 -8.84 11.42
N GLN A 14 -63.05 -9.58 10.44
CA GLN A 14 -62.27 -10.08 9.31
C GLN A 14 -61.70 -8.94 8.45
N THR A 15 -62.49 -7.91 8.19
CA THR A 15 -62.06 -6.75 7.40
C THR A 15 -60.97 -5.94 8.12
N GLU A 16 -61.09 -5.73 9.43
CA GLU A 16 -60.06 -5.03 10.23
C GLU A 16 -58.74 -5.83 10.33
N LEU A 17 -58.82 -7.15 10.46
CA LEU A 17 -57.64 -8.01 10.43
C LEU A 17 -56.92 -7.95 9.08
N LEU A 18 -57.67 -7.95 7.98
CA LEU A 18 -57.10 -7.86 6.64
C LEU A 18 -56.39 -6.51 6.42
N LYS A 19 -57.03 -5.40 6.80
CA LYS A 19 -56.40 -4.05 6.76
C LYS A 19 -55.13 -3.99 7.59
N THR A 20 -55.15 -4.60 8.78
CA THR A 20 -53.99 -4.64 9.68
C THR A 20 -52.85 -5.45 9.06
N LEU A 21 -53.16 -6.57 8.41
CA LEU A 21 -52.17 -7.39 7.71
C LEU A 21 -51.58 -6.64 6.50
N ASP A 22 -52.41 -5.99 5.69
CA ASP A 22 -51.95 -5.19 4.55
C ASP A 22 -51.03 -4.05 5.02
N HIS A 23 -51.43 -3.31 6.06
CA HIS A 23 -50.61 -2.24 6.62
C HIS A 23 -49.25 -2.75 7.14
N LYS A 24 -49.25 -3.90 7.83
CA LYS A 24 -47.99 -4.52 8.31
C LYS A 24 -47.12 -5.00 7.15
N SER A 25 -47.74 -5.56 6.10
CA SER A 25 -47.05 -5.98 4.88
C SER A 25 -46.35 -4.78 4.21
N ASP A 26 -47.06 -3.66 4.04
CA ASP A 26 -46.51 -2.43 3.47
C ASP A 26 -45.35 -1.87 4.31
N LEU A 27 -45.50 -1.89 5.64
CA LEU A 27 -44.44 -1.47 6.55
C LEU A 27 -43.19 -2.34 6.42
N ILE A 28 -43.36 -3.66 6.29
CA ILE A 28 -42.25 -4.61 6.09
C ILE A 28 -41.55 -4.32 4.76
N ARG A 29 -42.31 -4.09 3.68
CA ARG A 29 -41.75 -3.76 2.36
C ARG A 29 -40.94 -2.47 2.41
N LEU A 30 -41.49 -1.42 3.03
CA LEU A 30 -40.78 -0.14 3.19
C LEU A 30 -39.47 -0.32 3.97
N LYS A 31 -39.49 -1.08 5.06
CA LYS A 31 -38.27 -1.37 5.85
C LYS A 31 -37.24 -2.16 5.06
N PHE A 32 -37.71 -3.09 4.22
CA PHE A 32 -36.84 -3.85 3.34
C PHE A 32 -36.20 -2.97 2.27
N ASP A 33 -36.97 -2.05 1.67
CA ASP A 33 -36.47 -1.10 0.67
C ASP A 33 -35.45 -0.12 1.27
N GLU A 34 -35.72 0.40 2.46
CA GLU A 34 -34.77 1.23 3.23
C GLU A 34 -33.45 0.48 3.49
N PHE A 35 -33.56 -0.78 3.93
CA PHE A 35 -32.41 -1.62 4.22
C PHE A 35 -31.61 -1.95 2.96
N ALA A 36 -32.28 -2.34 1.87
CA ALA A 36 -31.65 -2.63 0.60
C ALA A 36 -30.92 -1.40 0.04
N SER A 37 -31.57 -0.23 0.10
CA SER A 37 -30.95 1.04 -0.30
C SER A 37 -29.69 1.35 0.52
N ALA A 38 -29.75 1.16 1.85
CA ALA A 38 -28.60 1.38 2.73
C ALA A 38 -27.43 0.43 2.42
N ILE A 39 -27.72 -0.83 2.08
CA ILE A 39 -26.69 -1.80 1.67
C ILE A 39 -26.07 -1.38 0.34
N THR A 40 -26.89 -1.06 -0.67
CA THR A 40 -26.41 -0.65 -1.99
C THR A 40 -25.48 0.57 -1.88
N ALA A 41 -25.88 1.59 -1.12
CA ALA A 41 -25.05 2.77 -0.90
C ALA A 41 -23.69 2.42 -0.24
N ARG A 42 -23.68 1.47 0.71
CA ARG A 42 -22.42 1.00 1.32
C ARG A 42 -21.55 0.22 0.34
N ILE A 43 -22.15 -0.59 -0.53
CA ILE A 43 -21.41 -1.33 -1.56
C ILE A 43 -20.74 -0.35 -2.52
N GLU A 44 -21.47 0.66 -3.01
CA GLU A 44 -20.93 1.71 -3.89
C GLU A 44 -19.78 2.47 -3.21
N GLN A 45 -19.92 2.79 -1.92
CA GLN A 45 -18.85 3.43 -1.15
C GLN A 45 -17.60 2.54 -1.03
N PHE A 46 -17.79 1.23 -0.82
CA PHE A 46 -16.67 0.29 -0.78
C PHE A 46 -15.98 0.17 -2.14
N GLU A 47 -16.74 0.07 -3.23
CA GLU A 47 -16.21 0.00 -4.58
C GLU A 47 -15.37 1.25 -4.91
N ALA A 48 -15.88 2.44 -4.60
CA ALA A 48 -15.14 3.69 -4.75
C ALA A 48 -13.83 3.72 -3.92
N THR A 49 -13.84 3.10 -2.74
CA THR A 49 -12.65 3.01 -1.87
C THR A 49 -11.62 2.02 -2.43
N VAL A 50 -12.07 0.89 -2.97
CA VAL A 50 -11.21 -0.12 -3.61
C VAL A 50 -10.49 0.47 -4.82
N VAL A 51 -11.18 1.26 -5.66
CA VAL A 51 -10.57 1.94 -6.82
C VAL A 51 -9.47 2.93 -6.39
N LYS A 52 -9.66 3.62 -5.27
CA LYS A 52 -8.61 4.51 -4.72
C LYS A 52 -7.41 3.71 -4.21
N LEU A 53 -7.65 2.60 -3.53
CA LEU A 53 -6.58 1.72 -3.03
C LEU A 53 -5.77 1.08 -4.16
N SER A 54 -6.41 0.64 -5.24
CA SER A 54 -5.71 0.11 -6.41
C SER A 54 -4.82 1.16 -7.07
N SER A 55 -5.27 2.41 -7.13
CA SER A 55 -4.46 3.53 -7.63
C SER A 55 -3.21 3.76 -6.76
N ILE A 56 -3.35 3.72 -5.44
CA ILE A 56 -2.21 3.83 -4.51
C ILE A 56 -1.25 2.66 -4.68
N HIS A 57 -1.77 1.44 -4.84
CA HIS A 57 -0.95 0.26 -5.06
C HIS A 57 -0.08 0.40 -6.32
N HIS A 58 -0.66 0.93 -7.41
CA HIS A 58 0.08 1.17 -8.64
C HIS A 58 1.22 2.18 -8.44
N LEU A 59 0.96 3.31 -7.77
CA LEU A 59 1.98 4.33 -7.47
C LEU A 59 3.11 3.76 -6.59
N LEU A 60 2.79 2.90 -5.63
CA LEU A 60 3.79 2.24 -4.79
C LEU A 60 4.67 1.29 -5.60
N GLU A 61 4.10 0.58 -6.58
CA GLU A 61 4.87 -0.30 -7.46
C GLU A 61 5.79 0.51 -8.39
N GLU A 62 5.32 1.64 -8.92
CA GLU A 62 6.17 2.58 -9.67
C GLU A 62 7.33 3.11 -8.80
N LEU A 63 7.05 3.54 -7.57
CA LEU A 63 8.10 3.96 -6.63
C LEU A 63 9.12 2.86 -6.36
N ARG A 64 8.65 1.61 -6.21
CA ARG A 64 9.51 0.45 -6.01
C ARG A 64 10.40 0.20 -7.23
N SER A 65 9.90 0.45 -8.43
CA SER A 65 10.65 0.31 -9.68
C SER A 65 11.84 1.29 -9.78
N PHE A 66 11.77 2.45 -9.12
CA PHE A 66 12.87 3.42 -9.08
C PHE A 66 14.00 3.03 -8.13
N LYS A 67 13.74 2.18 -7.14
CA LYS A 67 14.74 1.73 -6.16
C LYS A 67 16.09 1.31 -6.78
N PRO A 68 16.15 0.41 -7.79
CA PRO A 68 17.43 0.01 -8.40
C PRO A 68 18.14 1.15 -9.13
N ALA A 69 17.40 2.10 -9.70
CA ALA A 69 18.00 3.27 -10.36
C ALA A 69 18.62 4.22 -9.32
N LEU A 70 17.94 4.42 -8.18
CA LEU A 70 18.43 5.21 -7.06
C LEU A 70 19.66 4.57 -6.40
N GLU A 71 19.67 3.24 -6.22
CA GLU A 71 20.82 2.49 -5.71
C GLU A 71 22.04 2.67 -6.64
N LYS A 72 21.88 2.47 -7.95
CA LYS A 72 22.96 2.71 -8.93
C LYS A 72 23.45 4.15 -8.94
N LEU A 73 22.54 5.10 -8.81
CA LEU A 73 22.91 6.51 -8.74
C LEU A 73 23.74 6.78 -7.49
N ALA A 74 23.31 6.29 -6.34
CA ALA A 74 24.03 6.40 -5.08
C ALA A 74 25.44 5.77 -5.17
N GLU A 75 25.58 4.58 -5.74
CA GLU A 75 26.87 3.93 -5.95
C GLU A 75 27.85 4.75 -6.79
N ARG A 76 27.32 5.48 -7.80
CA ARG A 76 28.09 6.32 -8.73
C ARG A 76 28.45 7.68 -8.15
N THR A 77 27.55 8.27 -7.36
CA THR A 77 27.75 9.59 -6.76
C THR A 77 28.46 9.53 -5.42
N THR A 78 28.60 8.34 -4.82
CA THR A 78 29.40 8.14 -3.62
C THR A 78 30.83 8.65 -3.89
N PRO A 79 31.32 9.66 -3.14
CA PRO A 79 32.65 10.19 -3.35
C PRO A 79 33.70 9.10 -3.10
N ARG A 80 34.66 8.99 -4.01
CA ARG A 80 35.77 8.02 -3.92
C ARG A 80 37.09 8.75 -4.10
N SER A 81 38.12 8.29 -3.40
CA SER A 81 39.45 8.88 -3.50
C SER A 81 40.03 8.63 -4.89
N ALA A 82 40.70 9.63 -5.47
CA ALA A 82 41.41 9.49 -6.74
C ALA A 82 42.56 8.46 -6.66
N CYS A 83 43.04 8.19 -5.45
CA CYS A 83 44.02 7.16 -5.14
C CYS A 83 43.35 5.95 -4.48
N ILE A 84 43.40 4.78 -5.12
CA ILE A 84 42.82 3.53 -4.59
C ILE A 84 43.50 3.02 -3.30
N PHE A 85 44.67 3.57 -2.96
CA PHE A 85 45.48 3.17 -1.81
C PHE A 85 45.28 4.07 -0.58
N CYS A 86 44.57 5.19 -0.74
CA CYS A 86 44.34 6.18 0.30
C CYS A 86 42.83 6.35 0.49
N THR A 87 42.38 6.62 1.72
CA THR A 87 40.98 7.05 1.95
C THR A 87 40.74 8.45 1.38
N MET A 88 39.48 8.90 1.42
CA MET A 88 39.15 10.28 1.04
C MET A 88 39.89 11.31 1.90
N GLU A 89 40.00 11.05 3.21
CA GLU A 89 40.68 11.90 4.19
C GLU A 89 42.20 11.91 3.99
N GLU A 90 42.77 10.80 3.52
CA GLU A 90 44.21 10.68 3.28
C GLU A 90 44.66 11.25 1.93
N ASN A 91 43.73 11.54 1.02
CA ASN A 91 44.00 12.02 -0.34
C ASN A 91 43.61 13.50 -0.52
N GLU A 92 44.04 14.35 0.41
CA GLU A 92 43.73 15.79 0.41
C GLU A 92 44.25 16.50 -0.84
N ASP A 93 45.40 16.09 -1.35
CA ASP A 93 46.03 16.62 -2.57
C ASP A 93 45.48 16.01 -3.86
N SER A 94 44.51 15.08 -3.76
CA SER A 94 43.84 14.43 -4.88
C SER A 94 44.79 13.75 -5.88
N HIS A 95 45.92 13.21 -5.39
CA HIS A 95 46.87 12.53 -6.25
C HIS A 95 46.26 11.26 -6.89
N PRO A 96 46.61 10.94 -8.14
CA PRO A 96 46.22 9.67 -8.74
C PRO A 96 47.02 8.51 -8.14
N SER A 97 46.45 7.30 -8.17
CA SER A 97 47.08 6.08 -7.64
C SER A 97 48.53 5.85 -8.10
N GLY A 98 48.86 6.25 -9.34
CA GLY A 98 50.22 6.12 -9.90
C GLY A 98 51.28 7.01 -9.22
N ARG A 99 50.87 8.02 -8.45
CA ARG A 99 51.73 8.96 -7.71
C ARG A 99 51.58 8.82 -6.20
N CYS A 100 50.98 7.73 -5.73
CA CYS A 100 50.73 7.53 -4.30
C CYS A 100 52.04 7.53 -3.50
N PRO A 101 52.17 8.40 -2.48
CA PRO A 101 53.40 8.50 -1.68
C PRO A 101 53.65 7.28 -0.80
N ARG A 102 52.60 6.51 -0.44
CA ARG A 102 52.75 5.22 0.28
C ARG A 102 53.45 4.15 -0.57
N PHE A 103 53.27 4.21 -1.89
CA PHE A 103 53.78 3.22 -2.83
C PHE A 103 54.49 3.92 -3.99
N PRO A 104 55.70 4.46 -3.77
CA PRO A 104 56.41 5.26 -4.77
C PRO A 104 56.81 4.45 -6.00
N ASN A 105 57.11 3.16 -5.81
CA ASN A 105 57.53 2.25 -6.88
C ASN A 105 56.35 1.59 -7.57
N THR A 106 56.41 1.49 -8.90
CA THR A 106 55.38 0.82 -9.73
C THR A 106 55.16 -0.62 -9.28
N TYR A 107 56.23 -1.36 -8.96
CA TYR A 107 56.12 -2.73 -8.47
C TYR A 107 55.30 -2.83 -7.16
N ALA A 108 55.55 -1.93 -6.20
CA ALA A 108 54.83 -1.93 -4.93
C ALA A 108 53.33 -1.66 -5.12
N ARG A 109 52.97 -0.76 -6.04
CA ARG A 109 51.57 -0.50 -6.42
C ARG A 109 50.92 -1.74 -7.02
N THR A 110 51.58 -2.38 -8.00
CA THR A 110 51.04 -3.57 -8.67
C THR A 110 50.87 -4.73 -7.71
N PHE A 111 51.83 -4.96 -6.81
CA PHE A 111 51.76 -5.98 -5.77
C PHE A 111 50.63 -5.72 -4.76
N GLN A 112 50.41 -4.45 -4.40
CA GLN A 112 49.31 -4.10 -3.49
C GLN A 112 47.95 -4.32 -4.16
N VAL A 113 47.80 -3.93 -5.43
CA VAL A 113 46.57 -4.17 -6.21
C VAL A 113 46.29 -5.66 -6.34
N SER A 114 47.31 -6.48 -6.65
CA SER A 114 47.11 -7.92 -6.75
C SER A 114 46.68 -8.52 -5.41
N LYS A 115 47.32 -8.13 -4.29
CA LYS A 115 46.90 -8.56 -2.96
C LYS A 115 45.44 -8.20 -2.64
N SER A 116 45.02 -6.98 -2.96
CA SER A 116 43.64 -6.53 -2.78
C SER A 116 42.64 -7.25 -3.70
N ALA A 117 43.03 -7.59 -4.92
CA ALA A 117 42.18 -8.31 -5.88
C ALA A 117 42.01 -9.80 -5.52
N PHE A 118 43.09 -10.46 -5.07
CA PHE A 118 43.05 -11.87 -4.66
C PHE A 118 42.35 -12.08 -3.31
N GLY A 119 42.30 -11.08 -2.43
CA GLY A 119 41.58 -11.14 -1.15
C GLY A 119 40.05 -11.04 -1.25
N GLN A 120 39.48 -10.73 -2.42
CA GLN A 120 38.03 -10.68 -2.65
C GLN A 120 37.45 -11.98 -3.25
N LEU A 121 38.29 -12.99 -3.52
CA LEU A 121 37.92 -14.28 -4.15
C LEU A 121 37.91 -15.46 -3.17
N LEU A 122 38.08 -15.21 -1.86
CA LEU A 122 37.92 -16.16 -0.76
C LEU A 122 36.88 -15.61 0.23
#